data_AF-A0A562D6V2-F1
#
_entry.id   AF-A0A562D6V2-F1
#
_cell.length_a   1.000
_cell.length_b   1.000
_cell.length_c   1.000
_cell.angle_alpha   90.00
_cell.angle_beta   90.00
_cell.angle_gamma   90.00
#
_symmetry.space_group_name_H-M   'P 1'
#
loop_
_entity.id
_entity.type
_entity.pdbx_description
1 polymer ?
#
loop_
_entity_poly.entity_id
_entity_poly.type
_entity_poly.pdbx_seq_one_letter_code
_entity_poly.pdbx_strand_id
1 'polypeptide(L)'
;MGRSNKQTRQAPVSARRQWAADRALRPSMRSPGRPEPSRAVQRDFWRRIASGATTADAAEAVGVSWPVGSRWFRHAGGMPP
;
A
#
# COMPACT_ATOMS: atom_id res chain seq x y z
N MET A 1 5.52 40.06 47.46
CA MET A 1 4.59 38.92 47.25
C MET A 1 4.46 38.70 45.75
N GLY A 2 4.90 37.53 45.26
CA GLY A 2 5.16 37.28 43.84
C GLY A 2 3.92 36.93 43.01
N ARG A 3 3.82 37.51 41.80
CA ARG A 3 2.88 37.10 40.75
C ARG A 3 3.49 35.95 39.96
N SER A 4 3.00 34.72 40.18
CA SER A 4 3.36 33.58 39.33
C SER A 4 2.66 33.68 37.97
N ASN A 5 3.47 33.85 36.94
CA ASN A 5 3.08 33.80 35.53
C ASN A 5 2.77 32.35 35.14
N LYS A 6 1.49 32.00 34.94
CA LYS A 6 1.10 30.67 34.44
C LYS A 6 1.26 30.63 32.92
N GLN A 7 2.46 30.31 32.46
CA GLN A 7 2.68 29.99 31.05
C GLN A 7 2.01 28.65 30.75
N THR A 8 0.80 28.69 30.18
CA THR A 8 0.10 27.49 29.72
C THR A 8 0.97 26.78 28.70
N ARG A 9 1.57 25.66 29.09
CA ARG A 9 2.36 24.82 28.20
C ARG A 9 1.47 24.41 27.04
N GLN A 10 1.70 25.00 25.88
CA GLN A 10 0.98 24.63 24.67
C GLN A 10 1.33 23.17 24.37
N ALA A 11 0.34 22.28 24.46
CA ALA A 11 0.53 20.88 24.10
C ALA A 11 1.01 20.78 22.64
N PRO A 12 1.96 19.89 22.33
CA PRO A 12 2.48 19.74 20.97
C PRO A 12 1.34 19.40 20.00
N VAL A 13 1.47 19.85 18.74
CA VAL A 13 0.40 19.73 17.72
C VAL A 13 -0.10 18.29 17.55
N SER A 14 0.78 17.30 17.74
CA SER A 14 0.44 15.87 17.72
C SER A 14 -0.56 15.48 18.81
N ALA A 15 -0.41 16.01 20.03
CA ALA A 15 -1.33 15.74 21.14
C ALA A 15 -2.73 16.32 20.86
N ARG A 16 -2.80 17.51 20.23
CA ARG A 16 -4.10 18.11 19.84
C ARG A 16 -4.81 17.31 18.76
N ARG A 17 -4.07 16.77 17.79
CA ARG A 17 -4.61 15.91 16.73
C ARG A 17 -5.14 14.60 17.30
N GLN A 18 -4.42 14.01 18.26
CA GLN A 18 -4.86 12.80 18.94
C GLN A 18 -6.14 13.02 19.73
N TRP A 19 -6.25 14.10 20.51
CA TRP A 19 -7.49 14.42 21.23
C TRP A 19 -8.70 14.64 20.34
N ALA A 20 -8.51 15.25 19.16
CA ALA A 20 -9.59 15.38 18.18
C ALA A 20 -10.00 14.01 17.60
N ALA A 21 -9.05 13.09 17.41
CA ALA A 21 -9.33 11.72 16.99
C ALA A 21 -10.02 10.91 18.09
N ASP A 22 -9.59 11.03 19.35
CA ASP A 22 -10.15 10.34 20.51
C ASP A 22 -11.58 10.80 20.83
N ARG A 23 -11.90 12.08 20.52
CA ARG A 23 -13.26 12.63 20.62
C ARG A 23 -14.18 12.22 19.48
N ALA A 24 -13.66 11.63 18.40
CA ALA A 24 -14.49 11.13 17.34
C ALA A 24 -15.17 9.84 17.81
N LEU A 25 -16.50 9.79 17.84
CA LEU A 25 -17.28 8.62 18.24
C LEU A 25 -17.15 7.42 17.27
N ARG A 26 -16.38 7.56 16.19
CA ARG A 26 -16.17 6.51 15.20
C ARG A 26 -15.10 5.52 15.69
N PRO A 27 -15.28 4.21 15.47
CA PRO A 27 -14.22 3.24 15.71
C PRO A 27 -12.93 3.59 14.94
N SER A 28 -11.79 3.12 15.44
CA SER A 28 -10.53 3.19 14.70
C SER A 28 -10.70 2.56 13.31
N MET A 29 -10.43 3.34 12.26
CA MET A 29 -10.54 2.85 10.89
C MET A 29 -9.32 1.99 10.56
N ARG A 30 -9.58 0.75 10.15
CA ARG A 30 -8.52 -0.13 9.64
C ARG A 30 -8.13 0.33 8.25
N SER A 31 -6.82 0.42 7.98
CA SER A 31 -6.33 0.69 6.64
C SER A 31 -6.84 -0.39 5.66
N PRO A 32 -7.33 -0.04 4.45
CA PRO A 32 -7.86 -1.00 3.48
C PRO A 32 -6.87 -2.06 2.99
N GLY A 33 -5.57 -1.94 3.30
CA GLY A 33 -4.51 -2.79 2.79
C GLY A 33 -3.94 -2.28 1.48
N ARG A 34 -3.05 -3.07 0.87
CA ARG A 34 -2.51 -2.78 -0.46
C ARG A 34 -3.58 -3.14 -1.50
N PRO A 35 -3.85 -2.30 -2.51
CA PRO A 35 -4.73 -2.69 -3.60
C PRO A 35 -4.17 -3.91 -4.33
N GLU A 36 -5.05 -4.85 -4.65
CA GLU A 36 -4.71 -6.02 -5.47
C GLU A 36 -4.30 -5.59 -6.89
N PRO A 37 -3.36 -6.30 -7.54
CA PRO A 37 -2.97 -5.99 -8.91
C PRO A 37 -4.16 -6.18 -9.87
N SER A 38 -4.27 -5.28 -10.86
CA SER A 38 -5.33 -5.34 -11.87
C SER A 38 -5.42 -6.72 -12.53
N ARG A 39 -6.62 -7.30 -12.54
CA ARG A 39 -6.90 -8.59 -13.20
C ARG A 39 -6.58 -8.55 -14.69
N ALA A 40 -6.79 -7.41 -15.35
CA ALA A 40 -6.46 -7.25 -16.76
C ALA A 40 -4.94 -7.31 -16.99
N VAL A 41 -4.16 -6.63 -16.15
CA VAL A 41 -2.69 -6.66 -16.20
C VAL A 41 -2.15 -8.07 -15.97
N GLN A 42 -2.67 -8.79 -14.98
CA GLN A 42 -2.29 -10.18 -14.73
C GLN A 42 -2.62 -11.10 -15.92
N ARG A 43 -3.81 -10.97 -16.51
CA ARG A 43 -4.17 -11.75 -17.70
C ARG A 43 -3.25 -11.46 -18.89
N ASP A 44 -2.89 -10.20 -19.11
CA ASP A 44 -2.02 -9.81 -20.23
C ASP A 44 -0.60 -10.33 -20.03
N PHE A 45 -0.12 -10.34 -18.79
CA PHE A 45 1.14 -10.97 -18.42
C PHE A 45 1.13 -12.45 -18.78
N TRP A 46 0.11 -13.20 -18.36
CA TRP A 46 0.02 -14.63 -18.64
C TRP A 46 -0.20 -14.96 -20.10
N ARG A 47 -0.91 -14.11 -20.87
CA ARG A 47 -1.01 -14.26 -22.33
C ARG A 47 0.36 -14.17 -23.00
N ARG A 48 1.25 -13.28 -22.53
CA ARG A 48 2.61 -13.14 -23.05
C ARG A 48 3.51 -14.31 -22.66
N ILE A 49 3.41 -14.80 -21.42
CA ILE A 49 4.11 -16.03 -20.99
C ILE A 49 3.67 -17.21 -21.86
N ALA A 50 2.37 -17.37 -22.10
CA ALA A 50 1.83 -18.44 -22.94
C ALA A 50 2.28 -18.33 -24.42
N SER A 51 2.58 -17.12 -24.91
CA SER A 51 3.18 -16.92 -26.23
C SER A 51 4.71 -17.13 -26.25
N GLY A 52 5.31 -17.55 -25.13
CA GLY A 52 6.74 -17.83 -25.03
C GLY A 52 7.63 -16.66 -24.61
N ALA A 53 7.06 -15.53 -24.17
CA ALA A 53 7.85 -14.41 -23.67
C ALA A 53 8.56 -14.78 -22.36
N THR A 54 9.74 -14.19 -22.13
CA THR A 54 10.40 -14.32 -20.84
C THR A 54 9.59 -13.58 -19.77
N THR A 55 9.75 -13.99 -18.50
CA THR A 55 9.12 -13.30 -17.37
C THR A 55 9.53 -11.82 -17.28
N ALA A 56 10.73 -11.48 -17.73
CA ALA A 56 11.21 -10.11 -17.77
C ALA A 56 10.46 -9.28 -18.81
N ASP A 57 10.43 -9.77 -20.05
CA ASP A 57 9.77 -9.08 -21.16
C ASP A 57 8.27 -8.96 -20.90
N ALA A 58 7.65 -10.01 -20.35
CA ALA A 58 6.23 -10.00 -19.98
C ALA A 58 5.92 -9.01 -18.85
N ALA A 59 6.84 -8.75 -17.93
CA ALA A 59 6.66 -7.78 -16.84
C ALA A 59 6.75 -6.34 -17.37
N GLU A 60 7.81 -6.03 -18.12
CA GLU A 60 8.03 -4.72 -18.73
C GLU A 60 6.84 -4.32 -19.61
N ALA A 61 6.43 -5.26 -20.45
CA ALA A 61 5.27 -5.20 -21.32
C ALA A 61 3.94 -4.78 -20.67
N VAL A 62 3.69 -5.22 -19.44
CA VAL A 62 2.45 -4.91 -18.71
C VAL A 62 2.65 -3.78 -17.71
N GLY A 63 3.82 -3.13 -17.74
CA GLY A 63 4.14 -1.98 -16.89
C GLY A 63 4.40 -2.33 -15.43
N VAL A 64 4.85 -3.56 -15.13
CA VAL A 64 5.27 -3.95 -13.78
C VAL A 64 6.77 -4.18 -13.73
N SER A 65 7.36 -4.01 -12.54
CA SER A 65 8.79 -4.24 -12.39
C SER A 65 9.14 -5.73 -12.50
N TRP A 66 10.36 -6.01 -12.97
CA TRP A 66 10.88 -7.38 -13.11
C TRP A 66 10.68 -8.27 -11.86
N PRO A 67 10.95 -7.80 -10.62
CA PRO A 67 10.70 -8.60 -9.43
C PRO A 67 9.22 -8.96 -9.20
N VAL A 68 8.27 -8.13 -9.65
CA VAL A 68 6.83 -8.41 -9.55
C VAL A 68 6.45 -9.55 -10.48
N GLY A 69 6.89 -9.50 -11.74
CA GLY A 69 6.67 -10.59 -12.70
C GLY A 69 7.28 -11.92 -12.25
N SER A 70 8.51 -11.87 -11.70
CA SER A 70 9.18 -13.05 -11.13
C SER A 70 8.38 -13.67 -9.98
N ARG A 71 7.80 -12.83 -9.10
CA ARG A 71 6.95 -13.29 -8.00
C ARG A 71 5.66 -13.94 -8.51
N TRP A 72 4.99 -13.34 -9.49
CA TRP A 72 3.79 -13.92 -10.08
C TRP A 72 4.07 -15.31 -10.67
N PHE A 73 5.13 -15.42 -11.47
CA PHE A 73 5.51 -16.68 -12.09
C PHE A 73 5.78 -17.78 -11.05
N ARG A 74 6.56 -17.46 -10.00
CA ARG A 74 6.89 -18.40 -8.94
C ARG A 74 5.69 -18.80 -8.10
N HIS A 75 4.84 -17.84 -7.73
CA HIS A 75 3.67 -18.12 -6.90
C HIS A 75 2.62 -18.97 -7.62
N ALA A 76 2.49 -18.83 -8.94
CA ALA A 76 1.54 -19.60 -9.73
C ALA A 76 2.14 -20.87 -10.36
N GLY A 77 3.41 -21.20 -10.06
CA GLY A 77 4.06 -22.41 -10.59
C GLY A 77 4.29 -22.41 -12.09
N GLY A 78 4.35 -21.24 -12.73
CA GLY A 78 4.52 -21.09 -14.17
C GLY A 78 3.24 -21.24 -15.00
N MET A 79 2.07 -21.37 -14.37
CA MET A 79 0.77 -21.39 -15.04
C MET A 79 -0.11 -20.22 -14.57
N PRO A 80 -1.07 -19.75 -15.38
CA PRO A 80 -2.04 -18.75 -14.93
C PRO A 80 -2.89 -19.29 -13.77
N PRO A 81 -3.05 -18.53 -12.68
CA PRO A 81 -3.92 -18.90 -11.55
C PRO A 81 -5.41 -18.76 -11.86
#